data_AF-A0A966KR69-F1
#
_entry.id   AF-A0A966KR69-F1
#
_cell.length_a   1.000
_cell.length_b   1.000
_cell.length_c   1.000
_cell.angle_alpha   90.00
_cell.angle_beta   90.00
_cell.angle_gamma   90.00
#
_symmetry.space_group_name_H-M   'P 1'
#
loop_
_entity.id
_entity.type
_entity.pdbx_description
1 polymer ?
#
loop_
_entity_poly.entity_id
_entity_poly.type
_entity_poly.pdbx_seq_one_letter_code
_entity_poly.pdbx_strand_id
1 'polypeptide(L)'
;MTTETPHQLPTVAVVGRPNVGKSTLFNRIVGRREAIVEEKPGVTRDRKEVVAEWQGYEFNLVDTGGWMPGGTELDAKVSKQSERAILEADAVLFVVDVNVGITEEDSRVAQILRRHGRPVLLIANKVDDTNRDAGAWELLGLGLGDPLLVSALHGRGTGDMLDALLAVLPERTDEDAATRAEPEDKIFSVAIVGRPNVGKSTLFNRLIGEDRSVVHDMPGTTRDAVDTIVETPDGPVRFVDTAGMRRRARIDEGTEYYSLVRALQAIDRADVALLVIDATVGVTAQDQRLAERIDAAGCPVVVLLNKWELLDAEQHAEIGYQISQKLHFIGDSPVLKISALTGKGVHRLLPALSGTIDDYHRRIPTRKVNQVLRAAQAAQPAPHGGRVLYATQGAVDPPTFTLFANKELPASYLRYLERSLREECGFGSTPIKLRVRKRD
;
A
#
# COMPACT_ATOMS: atom_id res chain seq x y z
N MET A 1 -0.01 -34.78 -22.67
CA MET A 1 -0.24 -33.41 -23.18
C MET A 1 -1.57 -32.94 -22.63
N THR A 2 -1.56 -32.43 -21.41
CA THR A 2 -2.67 -31.71 -20.79
C THR A 2 -2.52 -30.25 -21.22
N THR A 3 -3.46 -29.75 -22.00
CA THR A 3 -3.54 -28.35 -22.42
C THR A 3 -3.95 -27.51 -21.20
N GLU A 4 -3.00 -26.78 -20.63
CA GLU A 4 -3.28 -25.70 -19.69
C GLU A 4 -4.17 -24.67 -20.39
N THR A 5 -5.33 -24.40 -19.80
CA THR A 5 -6.19 -23.30 -20.24
C THR A 5 -5.75 -22.08 -19.44
N PRO A 6 -5.41 -20.93 -20.05
CA PRO A 6 -4.93 -19.78 -19.29
C PRO A 6 -6.00 -19.31 -18.30
N HIS A 7 -5.66 -19.23 -17.02
CA HIS A 7 -6.54 -18.71 -15.96
C HIS A 7 -6.92 -17.26 -16.28
N GLN A 8 -8.14 -17.04 -16.77
CA GLN A 8 -8.63 -15.72 -17.14
C GLN A 8 -9.08 -14.98 -15.87
N LEU A 9 -8.37 -13.89 -15.52
CA LEU A 9 -8.74 -13.05 -14.38
C LEU A 9 -10.15 -12.47 -14.57
N PRO A 10 -10.96 -12.37 -13.49
CA PRO A 10 -12.27 -11.73 -13.56
C PRO A 10 -12.17 -10.30 -14.07
N THR A 11 -13.11 -9.88 -14.89
CA THR A 11 -13.09 -8.57 -15.53
C THR A 11 -14.11 -7.62 -14.90
N VAL A 12 -13.66 -6.43 -14.52
CA VAL A 12 -14.45 -5.38 -13.89
C VAL A 12 -14.47 -4.16 -14.80
N ALA A 13 -15.66 -3.76 -15.24
CA ALA A 13 -15.85 -2.58 -16.08
C ALA A 13 -16.24 -1.35 -15.24
N VAL A 14 -15.57 -0.22 -15.47
CA VAL A 14 -15.94 1.09 -14.88
C VAL A 14 -16.76 1.87 -15.89
N VAL A 15 -18.04 2.08 -15.59
CA VAL A 15 -19.04 2.66 -16.50
C VAL A 15 -19.66 3.91 -15.90
N GLY A 16 -20.08 4.85 -16.74
CA GLY A 16 -20.76 6.08 -16.33
C GLY A 16 -20.59 7.20 -17.34
N ARG A 17 -21.44 8.24 -17.25
CA ARG A 17 -21.37 9.40 -18.14
C ARG A 17 -20.03 10.16 -18.01
N PRO A 18 -19.64 11.02 -18.96
CA PRO A 18 -18.43 11.85 -18.83
C PRO A 18 -18.42 12.67 -17.52
N ASN A 19 -17.21 12.97 -17.02
CA ASN A 19 -16.97 13.87 -15.88
C ASN A 19 -17.53 13.45 -14.49
N VAL A 20 -18.05 12.22 -14.34
CA VAL A 20 -18.44 11.66 -13.01
C VAL A 20 -17.24 11.20 -12.16
N GLY A 21 -16.02 11.25 -12.70
CA GLY A 21 -14.80 10.86 -12.00
C GLY A 21 -14.39 9.39 -12.18
N LYS A 22 -14.78 8.75 -13.30
CA LYS A 22 -14.35 7.38 -13.66
C LYS A 22 -12.84 7.24 -13.71
N SER A 23 -12.15 8.10 -14.45
CA SER A 23 -10.69 8.03 -14.59
C SER A 23 -9.97 8.29 -13.27
N THR A 24 -10.51 9.16 -12.42
CA THR A 24 -10.02 9.36 -11.05
C THR A 24 -10.19 8.10 -10.19
N LEU A 25 -11.34 7.42 -10.30
CA LEU A 25 -11.60 6.16 -9.59
C LEU A 25 -10.72 5.03 -10.13
N PHE A 26 -10.60 4.92 -11.45
CA PHE A 26 -9.76 3.95 -12.15
C PHE A 26 -8.31 4.09 -11.69
N ASN A 27 -7.73 5.29 -11.77
CA ASN A 27 -6.35 5.56 -11.34
C ASN A 27 -6.16 5.28 -9.84
N ARG A 28 -7.19 5.47 -9.01
CA ARG A 28 -7.12 5.14 -7.59
C ARG A 28 -7.12 3.64 -7.31
N ILE A 29 -7.90 2.87 -8.07
CA ILE A 29 -7.92 1.40 -7.97
C ILE A 29 -6.56 0.87 -8.46
N VAL A 30 -6.06 1.39 -9.58
CA VAL A 30 -4.77 1.00 -10.19
C VAL A 30 -3.58 1.41 -9.33
N GLY A 31 -3.53 2.65 -8.83
CA GLY A 31 -2.41 3.21 -8.08
C GLY A 31 -2.10 2.56 -6.72
N ARG A 32 -2.75 1.44 -6.39
CA ARG A 32 -2.34 0.51 -5.32
C ARG A 32 -1.24 -0.46 -5.73
N ARG A 33 -0.96 -0.60 -7.03
CA ARG A 33 0.28 -1.15 -7.59
C ARG A 33 0.89 -0.02 -8.44
N GLU A 34 2.21 0.20 -8.39
CA GLU A 34 2.87 1.23 -9.21
C GLU A 34 2.48 1.10 -10.70
N ALA A 35 1.58 1.95 -11.17
CA ALA A 35 1.36 2.23 -12.58
C ALA A 35 0.89 3.69 -12.67
N ILE A 36 1.85 4.60 -12.82
CA ILE A 36 1.57 6.01 -13.10
C ILE A 36 0.93 6.07 -14.49
N VAL A 37 -0.39 6.23 -14.54
CA VAL A 37 -1.08 6.67 -15.76
C VAL A 37 -1.03 8.19 -15.75
N GLU A 38 0.03 8.74 -16.33
CA GLU A 38 0.10 10.18 -16.63
C GLU A 38 -0.85 10.49 -17.80
N GLU A 39 -1.77 11.43 -17.60
CA GLU A 39 -2.55 12.01 -18.70
C GLU A 39 -1.66 12.97 -19.51
N LYS A 40 -1.20 12.54 -20.69
CA LYS A 40 -0.78 13.48 -21.72
C LYS A 40 -1.98 13.84 -22.60
N PRO A 41 -2.37 15.12 -22.70
CA PRO A 41 -3.37 15.56 -23.66
C PRO A 41 -2.89 15.22 -25.08
N GLY A 42 -3.61 14.35 -25.80
CA GLY A 42 -3.42 14.17 -27.24
C GLY A 42 -2.97 12.81 -27.76
N VAL A 43 -3.03 11.70 -27.00
CA VAL A 43 -2.69 10.36 -27.53
C VAL A 43 -3.80 9.33 -27.22
N THR A 44 -4.52 8.93 -28.28
CA THR A 44 -5.40 7.75 -28.52
C THR A 44 -5.83 6.91 -27.29
N ARG A 45 -7.09 6.80 -26.88
CA ARG A 45 -8.29 6.22 -27.53
C ARG A 45 -8.26 4.71 -27.86
N ASP A 46 -7.45 3.94 -27.12
CA ASP A 46 -7.52 2.47 -27.03
C ASP A 46 -7.62 1.99 -25.57
N ARG A 47 -8.28 0.83 -25.39
CA ARG A 47 -8.66 0.18 -24.12
C ARG A 47 -7.49 0.14 -23.11
N LYS A 48 -7.64 0.80 -21.96
CA LYS A 48 -6.73 0.61 -20.82
C LYS A 48 -7.29 -0.52 -19.96
N GLU A 49 -6.92 -1.75 -20.30
CA GLU A 49 -7.08 -2.90 -19.40
C GLU A 49 -5.86 -2.94 -18.49
N VAL A 50 -6.09 -2.92 -17.18
CA VAL A 50 -5.01 -2.94 -16.18
C VAL A 50 -5.35 -3.97 -15.11
N VAL A 51 -4.38 -4.78 -14.71
CA VAL A 51 -4.54 -5.70 -13.58
C VAL A 51 -4.53 -4.90 -12.28
N ALA A 52 -5.63 -4.98 -11.53
CA ALA A 52 -5.76 -4.41 -10.20
C ALA A 52 -5.79 -5.53 -9.15
N GLU A 53 -5.35 -5.21 -7.94
CA GLU A 53 -5.33 -6.14 -6.81
C GLU A 53 -6.00 -5.52 -5.59
N TRP A 54 -6.85 -6.30 -4.93
CA TRP A 54 -7.40 -5.96 -3.63
C TRP A 54 -7.43 -7.19 -2.72
N GLN A 55 -6.85 -7.12 -1.53
CA GLN A 55 -6.82 -8.22 -0.55
C GLN A 55 -6.28 -9.55 -1.10
N GLY A 56 -5.31 -9.48 -2.00
CA GLY A 56 -4.71 -10.61 -2.71
C GLY A 56 -5.58 -11.17 -3.84
N TYR A 57 -6.70 -10.52 -4.19
CA TYR A 57 -7.56 -10.89 -5.31
C TYR A 57 -7.24 -9.99 -6.50
N GLU A 58 -6.73 -10.58 -7.57
CA GLU A 58 -6.44 -9.87 -8.82
C GLU A 58 -7.63 -9.92 -9.79
N PHE A 59 -7.89 -8.80 -10.45
CA PHE A 59 -8.94 -8.68 -11.46
C PHE A 59 -8.51 -7.70 -12.56
N ASN A 60 -9.01 -7.90 -13.77
CA ASN A 60 -8.81 -6.98 -14.88
C ASN A 60 -9.75 -5.79 -14.71
N LEU A 61 -9.21 -4.58 -14.59
CA LEU A 61 -10.00 -3.35 -14.56
C LEU A 61 -10.01 -2.71 -15.95
N VAL A 62 -11.21 -2.43 -16.47
CA VAL A 62 -11.42 -1.86 -17.80
C VAL A 62 -12.13 -0.52 -17.69
N ASP A 63 -11.50 0.56 -18.15
CA ASP A 63 -12.17 1.86 -18.32
C ASP A 63 -12.94 1.85 -19.65
N THR A 64 -14.26 1.96 -19.60
CA THR A 64 -15.08 2.00 -20.82
C THR A 64 -15.07 3.38 -21.49
N GLY A 65 -14.41 4.38 -20.90
CA GLY A 65 -14.53 5.77 -21.33
C GLY A 65 -15.91 6.35 -21.00
N GLY A 66 -16.12 7.63 -21.30
CA GLY A 66 -17.41 8.29 -21.09
C GLY A 66 -18.52 7.71 -21.98
N TRP A 67 -19.54 7.10 -21.36
CA TRP A 67 -20.73 6.63 -22.08
C TRP A 67 -21.54 7.84 -22.56
N MET A 68 -21.75 7.99 -23.88
CA MET A 68 -22.60 9.04 -24.45
C MET A 68 -23.63 8.40 -25.39
N PRO A 69 -24.91 8.31 -24.99
CA PRO A 69 -25.95 7.83 -25.88
C PRO A 69 -26.49 9.01 -26.70
N GLY A 70 -25.95 9.17 -27.91
CA GLY A 70 -26.49 10.08 -28.93
C GLY A 70 -25.46 11.06 -29.47
N GLY A 71 -24.97 10.78 -30.67
CA GLY A 71 -24.06 11.64 -31.42
C GLY A 71 -23.60 10.95 -32.72
N THR A 72 -22.76 11.64 -33.48
CA THR A 72 -22.16 11.27 -34.77
C THR A 72 -21.62 9.82 -34.88
N GLU A 73 -21.23 9.35 -36.08
CA GLU A 73 -20.73 7.96 -36.30
C GLU A 73 -19.62 7.49 -35.33
N LEU A 74 -18.88 8.42 -34.72
CA LEU A 74 -17.90 8.13 -33.67
C LEU A 74 -18.53 7.78 -32.31
N ASP A 75 -19.65 8.39 -31.96
CA ASP A 75 -20.35 8.22 -30.68
C ASP A 75 -21.11 6.87 -30.62
N ALA A 76 -21.56 6.39 -31.79
CA ALA A 76 -22.10 5.04 -31.94
C ALA A 76 -21.03 3.94 -31.77
N LYS A 77 -19.77 4.21 -32.16
CA LYS A 77 -18.64 3.29 -31.92
C LYS A 77 -18.25 3.23 -30.44
N VAL A 78 -18.23 4.36 -29.74
CA VAL A 78 -17.94 4.44 -28.29
C VAL A 78 -19.03 3.75 -27.47
N SER A 79 -20.30 3.91 -27.86
CA SER A 79 -21.43 3.21 -27.23
C SER A 79 -21.33 1.69 -27.39
N LYS A 80 -21.06 1.19 -28.61
CA LYS A 80 -20.88 -0.26 -28.85
C LYS A 80 -19.68 -0.85 -28.12
N GLN A 81 -18.59 -0.10 -27.98
CA GLN A 81 -17.40 -0.53 -27.23
C GLN A 81 -17.70 -0.65 -25.73
N SER A 82 -18.44 0.31 -25.18
CA SER A 82 -18.82 0.30 -23.78
C SER A 82 -19.85 -0.80 -23.49
N GLU A 83 -20.81 -1.03 -24.40
CA GLU A 83 -21.73 -2.17 -24.34
C GLU A 83 -20.98 -3.51 -24.33
N ARG A 84 -19.96 -3.66 -25.17
CA ARG A 84 -19.14 -4.88 -25.22
C ARG A 84 -18.33 -5.09 -23.94
N ALA A 85 -17.81 -4.03 -23.34
CA ALA A 85 -17.12 -4.11 -22.06
C ALA A 85 -18.04 -4.50 -20.91
N ILE A 86 -19.30 -4.04 -20.91
CA ILE A 86 -20.33 -4.51 -19.97
C ILE A 86 -20.65 -5.99 -20.21
N LEU A 87 -20.74 -6.41 -21.48
CA LEU A 87 -21.02 -7.80 -21.88
C LEU A 87 -19.94 -8.80 -21.46
N GLU A 88 -18.68 -8.39 -21.57
CA GLU A 88 -17.51 -9.20 -21.24
C GLU A 88 -17.16 -9.16 -19.74
N ALA A 89 -17.71 -8.22 -18.97
CA ALA A 89 -17.38 -8.07 -17.55
C ALA A 89 -18.14 -9.03 -16.63
N ASP A 90 -17.43 -9.52 -15.61
CA ASP A 90 -17.96 -10.30 -14.51
C ASP A 90 -18.66 -9.42 -13.47
N ALA A 91 -18.25 -8.15 -13.33
CA ALA A 91 -18.92 -7.15 -12.52
C ALA A 91 -18.78 -5.74 -13.11
N VAL A 92 -19.73 -4.85 -12.81
CA VAL A 92 -19.72 -3.46 -13.30
C VAL A 92 -19.74 -2.47 -12.14
N LEU A 93 -18.80 -1.52 -12.14
CA LEU A 93 -18.82 -0.34 -11.29
C LEU A 93 -19.52 0.81 -12.04
N PHE A 94 -20.77 1.11 -11.70
CA PHE A 94 -21.52 2.19 -12.33
C PHE A 94 -21.38 3.49 -11.52
N VAL A 95 -20.61 4.43 -12.05
CA VAL A 95 -20.21 5.67 -11.36
C VAL A 95 -21.12 6.83 -11.72
N VAL A 96 -21.70 7.46 -10.71
CA VAL A 96 -22.53 8.67 -10.81
C VAL A 96 -21.96 9.78 -9.93
N ASP A 97 -22.22 11.04 -10.29
CA ASP A 97 -21.78 12.20 -9.50
C ASP A 97 -22.90 12.63 -8.54
N VAL A 98 -22.66 12.50 -7.23
CA VAL A 98 -23.64 12.84 -6.20
C VAL A 98 -24.06 14.32 -6.24
N ASN A 99 -23.21 15.21 -6.76
CA ASN A 99 -23.47 16.65 -6.76
C ASN A 99 -24.42 17.06 -7.90
N VAL A 100 -24.57 16.21 -8.91
CA VAL A 100 -25.43 16.47 -10.07
C VAL A 100 -26.78 15.75 -9.92
N GLY A 101 -26.83 14.65 -9.18
CA GLY A 101 -28.03 13.80 -9.08
C GLY A 101 -28.22 12.90 -10.30
N ILE A 102 -29.40 12.28 -10.41
CA ILE A 102 -29.72 11.39 -11.53
C ILE A 102 -29.97 12.21 -12.81
N THR A 103 -29.26 11.87 -13.89
CA THR A 103 -29.54 12.42 -15.23
C THR A 103 -30.31 11.43 -16.12
N GLU A 104 -30.83 11.91 -17.26
CA GLU A 104 -31.42 11.03 -18.28
C GLU A 104 -30.40 10.00 -18.80
N GLU A 105 -29.14 10.39 -18.96
CA GLU A 105 -28.06 9.49 -19.39
C GLU A 105 -27.83 8.39 -18.35
N ASP A 106 -27.76 8.75 -17.06
CA ASP A 106 -27.59 7.79 -15.97
C ASP A 106 -28.76 6.80 -15.91
N SER A 107 -29.99 7.29 -16.15
CA SER A 107 -31.20 6.46 -16.19
C SER A 107 -31.19 5.47 -17.36
N ARG A 108 -30.69 5.88 -18.54
CA ARG A 108 -30.54 5.01 -19.71
C ARG A 108 -29.48 3.94 -19.48
N VAL A 109 -28.32 4.32 -18.94
CA VAL A 109 -27.24 3.36 -18.61
C VAL A 109 -27.74 2.35 -17.58
N ALA A 110 -28.42 2.81 -16.52
CA ALA A 110 -29.00 1.93 -15.52
C ALA A 110 -30.03 0.95 -16.12
N GLN A 111 -30.84 1.39 -17.10
CA GLN A 111 -31.79 0.49 -17.78
C GLN A 111 -31.10 -0.62 -18.56
N ILE A 112 -29.96 -0.33 -19.20
CA ILE A 112 -29.15 -1.33 -19.91
C ILE A 112 -28.54 -2.31 -18.90
N LEU A 113 -27.92 -1.78 -17.84
CA LEU A 113 -27.30 -2.58 -16.79
C LEU A 113 -28.28 -3.53 -16.10
N ARG A 114 -29.52 -3.09 -15.83
CA ARG A 114 -30.58 -3.95 -15.25
C ARG A 114 -30.96 -5.14 -16.14
N ARG A 115 -30.87 -5.00 -17.47
CA ARG A 115 -31.20 -6.09 -18.42
C ARG A 115 -30.07 -7.11 -18.55
N HIS A 116 -28.87 -6.76 -18.12
CA HIS A 116 -27.65 -7.52 -18.41
C HIS A 116 -27.42 -8.70 -17.46
N GLY A 117 -28.04 -8.71 -16.27
CA GLY A 117 -27.99 -9.84 -15.33
C GLY A 117 -26.64 -10.08 -14.64
N ARG A 118 -25.62 -9.24 -14.90
CA ARG A 118 -24.35 -9.25 -14.17
C ARG A 118 -24.45 -8.40 -12.90
N PRO A 119 -23.64 -8.68 -11.86
CA PRO A 119 -23.54 -7.82 -10.68
C PRO A 119 -23.14 -6.39 -11.05
N VAL A 120 -23.91 -5.42 -10.54
CA VAL A 120 -23.67 -3.98 -10.73
C VAL A 120 -23.57 -3.33 -9.36
N LEU A 121 -22.49 -2.60 -9.13
CA LEU A 121 -22.30 -1.78 -7.94
C LEU A 121 -22.49 -0.32 -8.32
N LEU A 122 -23.49 0.32 -7.71
CA LEU A 122 -23.77 1.74 -7.90
C LEU A 122 -22.81 2.57 -7.03
N ILE A 123 -21.99 3.40 -7.67
CA ILE A 123 -20.94 4.18 -7.03
C ILE A 123 -21.30 5.66 -7.07
N ALA A 124 -21.68 6.22 -5.92
CA ALA A 124 -21.97 7.65 -5.76
C ALA A 124 -20.66 8.39 -5.46
N ASN A 125 -20.07 8.98 -6.50
CA ASN A 125 -18.76 9.63 -6.42
C ASN A 125 -18.86 11.12 -6.07
N LYS A 126 -17.72 11.71 -5.65
CA LYS A 126 -17.54 13.11 -5.22
C LYS A 126 -18.23 13.46 -3.90
N VAL A 127 -18.31 12.49 -2.99
CA VAL A 127 -18.78 12.68 -1.60
C VAL A 127 -17.61 13.22 -0.76
N ASP A 128 -17.31 14.51 -0.95
CA ASP A 128 -16.15 15.15 -0.32
C ASP A 128 -16.43 15.64 1.12
N ASP A 129 -17.69 15.79 1.51
CA ASP A 129 -18.13 16.26 2.83
C ASP A 129 -19.11 15.27 3.49
N THR A 130 -19.06 15.17 4.82
CA THR A 130 -19.90 14.34 5.69
C THR A 130 -21.40 14.64 5.62
N ASN A 131 -21.80 15.82 5.16
CA ASN A 131 -23.20 16.27 5.18
C ASN A 131 -24.03 15.89 3.93
N ARG A 132 -23.46 15.13 2.97
CA ARG A 132 -24.12 14.86 1.67
C ARG A 132 -24.82 13.49 1.54
N ASP A 133 -25.07 12.81 2.66
CA ASP A 133 -25.87 11.56 2.69
C ASP A 133 -27.29 11.75 2.10
N ALA A 134 -27.81 12.99 2.08
CA ALA A 134 -29.12 13.32 1.51
C ALA A 134 -29.23 13.06 -0.01
N GLY A 135 -28.16 13.29 -0.78
CA GLY A 135 -28.17 13.10 -2.25
C GLY A 135 -28.09 11.63 -2.68
N ALA A 136 -27.67 10.74 -1.77
CA ALA A 136 -27.58 9.31 -2.04
C ALA A 136 -28.96 8.64 -2.16
N TRP A 137 -29.96 9.11 -1.40
CA TRP A 137 -31.31 8.56 -1.42
C TRP A 137 -32.00 8.71 -2.77
N GLU A 138 -31.68 9.78 -3.51
CA GLU A 138 -32.21 9.99 -4.86
C GLU A 138 -31.71 8.91 -5.83
N LEU A 139 -30.46 8.46 -5.69
CA LEU A 139 -29.82 7.46 -6.55
C LEU A 139 -30.47 6.08 -6.46
N LEU A 140 -31.23 5.78 -5.40
CA LEU A 140 -32.05 4.56 -5.31
C LEU A 140 -33.08 4.47 -6.45
N GLY A 141 -33.50 5.61 -7.02
CA GLY A 141 -34.38 5.68 -8.19
C GLY A 141 -33.80 4.99 -9.44
N LEU A 142 -32.49 4.73 -9.49
CA LEU A 142 -31.84 3.96 -10.56
C LEU A 142 -32.12 2.45 -10.45
N GLY A 143 -32.63 1.95 -9.33
CA GLY A 143 -33.02 0.55 -9.16
C GLY A 143 -31.85 -0.43 -9.30
N LEU A 144 -30.66 -0.05 -8.85
CA LEU A 144 -29.41 -0.84 -8.91
C LEU A 144 -28.90 -1.23 -7.51
N GLY A 145 -29.75 -1.15 -6.48
CA GLY A 145 -29.38 -1.39 -5.09
C GLY A 145 -28.87 -0.12 -4.39
N ASP A 146 -28.30 -0.32 -3.19
CA ASP A 146 -27.83 0.78 -2.35
C ASP A 146 -26.54 1.41 -2.91
N PRO A 147 -26.47 2.74 -3.05
CA PRO A 147 -25.28 3.41 -3.57
C PRO A 147 -24.13 3.37 -2.57
N LEU A 148 -22.95 2.98 -3.06
CA LEU A 148 -21.69 3.05 -2.33
C LEU A 148 -21.13 4.47 -2.44
N LEU A 149 -21.03 5.16 -1.30
CA LEU A 149 -20.56 6.54 -1.23
C LEU A 149 -19.04 6.58 -1.31
N VAL A 150 -18.51 7.27 -2.33
CA VAL A 150 -17.06 7.39 -2.54
C VAL A 150 -16.64 8.83 -2.84
N SER A 151 -15.43 9.18 -2.43
CA SER A 151 -14.68 10.28 -3.04
C SER A 151 -13.47 9.68 -3.72
N ALA A 152 -13.52 9.51 -5.04
CA ALA A 152 -12.39 9.04 -5.81
C ALA A 152 -11.20 10.01 -5.75
N LEU A 153 -11.44 11.31 -5.54
CA LEU A 153 -10.35 12.28 -5.43
C LEU A 153 -9.63 12.18 -4.08
N HIS A 154 -10.37 12.04 -2.97
CA HIS A 154 -9.79 12.02 -1.62
C HIS A 154 -9.62 10.62 -1.01
N GLY A 155 -10.16 9.59 -1.65
CA GLY A 155 -10.01 8.17 -1.27
C GLY A 155 -11.05 7.62 -0.31
N ARG A 156 -11.99 8.46 0.12
CA ARG A 156 -13.06 8.07 1.04
C ARG A 156 -13.96 7.00 0.41
N GLY A 157 -14.33 5.99 1.18
CA GLY A 157 -15.28 4.93 0.78
C GLY A 157 -14.78 3.95 -0.30
N THR A 158 -13.67 4.24 -0.97
CA THR A 158 -13.14 3.39 -2.05
C THR A 158 -12.67 2.02 -1.58
N GLY A 159 -12.28 1.88 -0.30
CA GLY A 159 -11.96 0.58 0.28
C GLY A 159 -13.18 -0.30 0.50
N ASP A 160 -14.25 0.25 1.08
CA ASP A 160 -15.50 -0.49 1.29
C ASP A 160 -16.19 -0.83 -0.04
N MET A 161 -16.00 0.01 -1.06
CA MET A 161 -16.40 -0.29 -2.43
C MET A 161 -15.68 -1.52 -3.01
N LEU A 162 -14.36 -1.62 -2.83
CA LEU A 162 -13.57 -2.77 -3.28
C LEU A 162 -13.89 -4.03 -2.44
N ASP A 163 -14.15 -3.82 -1.14
CA ASP A 163 -15.00 -4.60 -0.25
C ASP A 163 -16.13 -5.36 -0.97
N ALA A 164 -17.11 -4.57 -1.38
CA ALA A 164 -18.33 -5.03 -2.04
C ALA A 164 -18.06 -5.65 -3.43
N LEU A 165 -17.05 -5.17 -4.14
CA LEU A 165 -16.66 -5.70 -5.45
C LEU A 165 -16.17 -7.15 -5.35
N LEU A 166 -15.29 -7.46 -4.41
CA LEU A 166 -14.82 -8.84 -4.25
C LEU A 166 -15.94 -9.80 -3.85
N ALA A 167 -16.93 -9.33 -3.10
CA ALA A 167 -18.06 -10.14 -2.67
C ALA A 167 -19.00 -10.57 -3.82
N VAL A 168 -18.92 -9.89 -4.97
CA VAL A 168 -19.75 -10.20 -6.15
C VAL A 168 -18.96 -10.82 -7.30
N LEU A 169 -17.62 -10.82 -7.23
CA LEU A 169 -16.78 -11.49 -8.21
C LEU A 169 -16.81 -13.02 -7.99
N PRO A 170 -16.52 -13.82 -9.03
CA PRO A 170 -16.48 -15.28 -8.92
C PRO A 170 -15.58 -15.73 -7.76
N GLU A 171 -16.04 -16.69 -6.96
CA GLU A 171 -15.23 -17.27 -5.88
C GLU A 171 -13.94 -17.86 -6.47
N ARG A 172 -12.79 -17.61 -5.82
CA ARG A 172 -11.53 -18.25 -6.23
C ARG A 172 -11.72 -19.75 -6.11
N THR A 173 -11.43 -20.51 -7.17
CA THR A 173 -11.33 -21.96 -6.98
C THR A 173 -10.07 -22.25 -6.18
N ASP A 174 -10.09 -23.27 -5.31
CA ASP A 174 -8.94 -23.64 -4.48
C ASP A 174 -7.69 -23.96 -5.34
N GLU A 175 -7.88 -24.30 -6.63
CA GLU A 175 -6.82 -24.43 -7.63
C GLU A 175 -6.16 -23.08 -7.99
N ASP A 176 -6.91 -21.97 -8.06
CA ASP A 176 -6.36 -20.61 -8.27
C ASP A 176 -5.55 -20.08 -7.06
N ALA A 177 -5.85 -20.60 -5.86
CA ALA A 177 -5.14 -20.27 -4.63
C ALA A 177 -3.88 -21.14 -4.43
N ALA A 178 -3.91 -22.40 -4.88
CA ALA A 178 -2.79 -23.34 -4.76
C ALA A 178 -1.71 -23.13 -5.84
N THR A 179 -2.10 -22.71 -7.05
CA THR A 179 -1.16 -22.53 -8.19
C THR A 179 -0.39 -21.20 -8.16
N ARG A 180 -0.71 -20.29 -7.23
CA ARG A 180 0.01 -19.02 -7.00
C ARG A 180 0.67 -18.94 -5.62
N ALA A 181 0.80 -20.08 -4.94
CA ALA A 181 1.67 -20.22 -3.77
C ALA A 181 3.14 -20.43 -4.16
N GLU A 182 3.50 -20.21 -5.43
CA GLU A 182 4.87 -19.82 -5.77
C GLU A 182 4.92 -18.29 -5.70
N PRO A 183 5.85 -17.70 -4.92
CA PRO A 183 6.02 -16.26 -4.93
C PRO A 183 6.37 -15.88 -6.37
N GLU A 184 5.55 -15.03 -7.02
CA GLU A 184 6.12 -14.18 -8.07
C GLU A 184 7.33 -13.51 -7.42
N ASP A 185 8.52 -13.62 -8.01
CA ASP A 185 9.78 -13.05 -7.51
C ASP A 185 9.66 -11.51 -7.40
N LYS A 186 8.93 -11.03 -6.38
CA LYS A 186 8.76 -9.63 -6.07
C LYS A 186 10.09 -9.20 -5.49
N ILE A 187 10.92 -8.61 -6.36
CA ILE A 187 12.23 -8.05 -5.98
C ILE A 187 12.01 -7.07 -4.83
N PHE A 188 12.56 -7.43 -3.68
CA PHE A 188 12.36 -6.73 -2.43
C PHE A 188 13.00 -5.33 -2.46
N SER A 189 12.24 -4.29 -2.10
CA SER A 189 12.64 -2.90 -2.24
C SER A 189 13.12 -2.28 -0.91
N VAL A 190 14.34 -1.74 -0.88
CA VAL A 190 15.00 -1.17 0.31
C VAL A 190 15.31 0.31 0.10
N ALA A 191 14.88 1.17 1.02
CA ALA A 191 15.27 2.58 1.04
C ALA A 191 16.41 2.83 2.03
N ILE A 192 17.50 3.46 1.60
CA ILE A 192 18.57 3.91 2.50
C ILE A 192 18.35 5.39 2.85
N VAL A 193 17.92 5.65 4.08
CA VAL A 193 17.52 7.00 4.53
C VAL A 193 18.34 7.46 5.73
N GLY A 194 18.41 8.77 5.93
CA GLY A 194 19.20 9.38 6.99
C GLY A 194 19.70 10.77 6.59
N ARG A 195 20.21 11.53 7.56
CA ARG A 195 20.71 12.90 7.34
C ARG A 195 21.84 12.99 6.33
N PRO A 196 22.13 14.15 5.74
CA PRO A 196 23.34 14.36 4.96
C PRO A 196 24.60 13.88 5.71
N ASN A 197 25.58 13.33 5.00
CA ASN A 197 26.91 12.96 5.52
C ASN A 197 26.97 11.85 6.61
N VAL A 198 25.86 11.17 6.90
CA VAL A 198 25.84 10.00 7.83
C VAL A 198 26.50 8.74 7.25
N GLY A 199 26.87 8.74 5.96
CA GLY A 199 27.56 7.62 5.30
C GLY A 199 26.70 6.71 4.42
N LYS A 200 25.49 7.15 4.01
CA LYS A 200 24.58 6.39 3.12
C LYS A 200 25.24 5.95 1.80
N SER A 201 25.90 6.87 1.08
CA SER A 201 26.57 6.54 -0.19
C SER A 201 27.73 5.58 0.01
N THR A 202 28.48 5.71 1.12
CA THR A 202 29.57 4.80 1.46
C THR A 202 29.04 3.40 1.77
N LEU A 203 27.94 3.30 2.51
CA LEU A 203 27.26 2.04 2.79
C LEU A 203 26.76 1.37 1.51
N PHE A 204 26.04 2.13 0.68
CA PHE A 204 25.51 1.65 -0.60
C PHE A 204 26.61 1.13 -1.54
N ASN A 205 27.70 1.88 -1.70
CA ASN A 205 28.83 1.46 -2.52
C ASN A 205 29.51 0.20 -1.97
N ARG A 206 29.53 0.01 -0.64
CA ARG A 206 30.05 -1.23 -0.05
C ARG A 206 29.14 -2.42 -0.36
N LEU A 207 27.83 -2.27 -0.19
CA LEU A 207 26.86 -3.33 -0.48
C LEU A 207 26.98 -3.79 -1.94
N ILE A 208 27.11 -2.83 -2.88
CA ILE A 208 27.36 -3.17 -4.30
C ILE A 208 28.77 -3.76 -4.53
N GLY A 209 29.78 -3.30 -3.79
CA GLY A 209 31.16 -3.71 -3.97
C GLY A 209 31.47 -5.12 -3.47
N GLU A 210 30.71 -5.62 -2.49
CA GLU A 210 30.78 -6.99 -1.97
C GLU A 210 30.02 -7.97 -2.89
N ASP A 211 28.86 -7.55 -3.42
CA ASP A 211 27.99 -8.37 -4.29
C ASP A 211 28.14 -8.00 -5.78
N ARG A 212 29.13 -8.61 -6.46
CA ARG A 212 29.38 -8.40 -7.89
C ARG A 212 28.34 -9.10 -8.79
N SER A 213 27.13 -8.56 -8.82
CA SER A 213 26.20 -8.67 -9.95
C SER A 213 25.14 -7.59 -9.83
N VAL A 214 25.45 -6.42 -10.38
CA VAL A 214 24.45 -5.36 -10.63
C VAL A 214 23.73 -5.71 -11.92
N VAL A 215 22.46 -6.07 -11.85
CA VAL A 215 21.63 -6.24 -13.05
C VAL A 215 20.93 -4.90 -13.32
N HIS A 216 21.20 -4.38 -14.52
CA HIS A 216 20.59 -3.26 -15.24
C HIS A 216 19.82 -2.17 -14.45
N ASP A 217 20.25 -0.91 -14.66
CA ASP A 217 19.40 0.26 -14.45
C ASP A 217 18.16 0.12 -15.37
N MET A 218 16.97 -0.18 -14.83
CA MET A 218 15.73 -0.21 -15.64
C MET A 218 15.31 1.23 -15.98
N PRO A 219 15.31 1.65 -17.25
CA PRO A 219 14.82 2.96 -17.63
C PRO A 219 13.29 2.89 -17.76
N GLY A 220 12.56 3.51 -16.83
CA GLY A 220 11.10 3.40 -16.83
C GLY A 220 10.35 4.29 -15.85
N THR A 221 10.49 5.61 -16.01
CA THR A 221 9.48 6.71 -15.85
C THR A 221 10.16 8.00 -15.37
N THR A 222 9.53 9.12 -15.67
CA THR A 222 10.15 10.43 -15.89
C THR A 222 10.68 11.14 -14.63
N ARG A 223 11.96 11.56 -14.73
CA ARG A 223 12.72 12.51 -13.91
C ARG A 223 13.08 12.07 -12.47
N ASP A 224 14.27 11.47 -12.37
CA ASP A 224 15.19 11.52 -11.21
C ASP A 224 15.10 10.49 -10.06
N ALA A 225 14.78 9.22 -10.34
CA ALA A 225 15.25 8.12 -9.47
C ALA A 225 15.66 6.90 -10.31
N VAL A 226 16.94 6.51 -10.19
CA VAL A 226 17.45 5.24 -10.72
C VAL A 226 17.47 4.29 -9.53
N ASP A 227 16.66 3.23 -9.59
CA ASP A 227 16.69 2.15 -8.61
C ASP A 227 17.79 1.16 -9.03
N THR A 228 18.53 0.57 -8.07
CA THR A 228 19.58 -0.42 -8.36
C THR A 228 19.18 -1.77 -7.82
N ILE A 229 19.19 -2.81 -8.66
CA ILE A 229 19.01 -4.19 -8.20
C ILE A 229 20.39 -4.79 -7.92
N VAL A 230 20.54 -5.36 -6.73
CA VAL A 230 21.74 -6.05 -6.24
C VAL A 230 21.37 -7.48 -5.97
N GLU A 231 22.05 -8.42 -6.63
CA GLU A 231 21.93 -9.84 -6.31
C GLU A 231 22.62 -10.12 -4.98
N THR A 232 21.90 -10.70 -4.02
CA THR A 232 22.46 -11.10 -2.73
C THR A 232 22.38 -12.62 -2.57
N PRO A 233 23.09 -13.23 -1.60
CA PRO A 233 22.95 -14.66 -1.32
C PRO A 233 21.50 -15.09 -1.00
N ASP A 234 20.68 -14.15 -0.52
CA ASP A 234 19.27 -14.35 -0.15
C ASP A 234 18.29 -13.96 -1.28
N GLY A 235 18.80 -13.61 -2.47
CA GLY A 235 18.01 -13.21 -3.64
C GLY A 235 18.22 -11.75 -4.08
N PRO A 236 17.57 -11.31 -5.17
CA PRO A 236 17.71 -9.94 -5.68
C PRO A 236 17.01 -8.92 -4.76
N VAL A 237 17.74 -7.85 -4.44
CA VAL A 237 17.25 -6.72 -3.63
C VAL A 237 17.34 -5.43 -4.45
N ARG A 238 16.23 -4.72 -4.56
CA ARG A 238 16.14 -3.40 -5.19
C ARG A 238 16.40 -2.31 -4.17
N PHE A 239 17.46 -1.54 -4.32
CA PHE A 239 17.65 -0.30 -3.59
C PHE A 239 16.94 0.85 -4.31
N VAL A 240 16.06 1.55 -3.60
CA VAL A 240 15.24 2.65 -4.12
C VAL A 240 16.01 3.99 -4.04
N ASP A 241 15.85 4.83 -5.06
CA ASP A 241 16.41 6.20 -5.13
C ASP A 241 17.94 6.26 -4.96
N THR A 242 18.64 5.40 -5.70
CA THR A 242 20.12 5.30 -5.65
C THR A 242 20.81 6.41 -6.44
N ALA A 243 20.08 7.11 -7.32
CA ALA A 243 20.58 8.23 -8.11
C ALA A 243 21.09 9.39 -7.23
N GLY A 244 20.40 9.70 -6.12
CA GLY A 244 20.85 10.70 -5.15
C GLY A 244 22.13 10.28 -4.41
N MET A 245 22.34 8.98 -4.20
CA MET A 245 23.55 8.44 -3.55
C MET A 245 24.75 8.39 -4.49
N ARG A 246 24.54 8.10 -5.79
CA ARG A 246 25.59 8.09 -6.84
C ARG A 246 26.01 9.52 -7.25
N ARG A 247 25.09 10.49 -7.37
CA ARG A 247 25.42 11.90 -7.73
C ARG A 247 26.17 12.65 -6.62
N ARG A 248 25.93 12.33 -5.34
CA ARG A 248 26.60 12.96 -4.18
C ARG A 248 28.12 12.73 -4.09
N ALA A 249 28.68 11.85 -4.93
CA ALA A 249 30.13 11.73 -5.05
C ALA A 249 30.77 12.88 -5.85
N ARG A 250 29.99 13.76 -6.50
CA ARG A 250 30.52 14.77 -7.44
C ARG A 250 29.95 16.20 -7.35
N ILE A 251 28.87 16.47 -6.61
CA ILE A 251 28.23 17.80 -6.63
C ILE A 251 27.75 18.21 -5.23
N ASP A 252 28.11 19.44 -4.84
CA ASP A 252 27.60 20.14 -3.67
C ASP A 252 26.26 20.82 -3.98
N GLU A 253 25.37 20.71 -3.00
CA GLU A 253 24.11 21.46 -2.80
C GLU A 253 22.89 21.19 -3.71
N GLY A 254 21.86 20.67 -3.02
CA GLY A 254 20.45 21.00 -3.25
C GLY A 254 19.78 20.99 -1.87
N THR A 255 18.93 22.00 -1.60
CA THR A 255 18.29 22.34 -0.32
C THR A 255 17.90 21.12 0.52
N GLU A 256 18.15 21.14 1.84
CA GLU A 256 17.78 20.05 2.78
C GLU A 256 16.34 19.56 2.59
N TYR A 257 15.45 20.47 2.22
CA TYR A 257 14.07 20.20 1.85
C TYR A 257 13.91 19.14 0.74
N TYR A 258 14.64 19.24 -0.37
CA TYR A 258 14.58 18.27 -1.46
C TYR A 258 15.17 16.91 -1.06
N SER A 259 16.18 16.91 -0.19
CA SER A 259 16.74 15.68 0.36
C SER A 259 15.74 14.95 1.26
N LEU A 260 14.94 15.69 2.01
CA LEU A 260 13.86 15.12 2.82
C LEU A 260 12.74 14.58 1.92
N VAL A 261 12.22 15.37 0.97
CA VAL A 261 11.15 14.93 0.05
C VAL A 261 11.52 13.64 -0.68
N ARG A 262 12.77 13.52 -1.15
CA ARG A 262 13.27 12.30 -1.77
C ARG A 262 13.32 11.10 -0.82
N ALA A 263 13.81 11.31 0.40
CA ALA A 263 13.78 10.25 1.42
C ALA A 263 12.35 9.77 1.71
N LEU A 264 11.37 10.69 1.71
CA LEU A 264 9.95 10.34 1.87
C LEU A 264 9.41 9.51 0.71
N GLN A 265 9.70 9.91 -0.53
CA GLN A 265 9.30 9.17 -1.73
C GLN A 265 9.95 7.78 -1.78
N ALA A 266 11.20 7.66 -1.32
CA ALA A 266 11.89 6.37 -1.23
C ALA A 266 11.23 5.45 -0.18
N ILE A 267 10.83 6.00 0.97
CA ILE A 267 10.11 5.24 2.01
C ILE A 267 8.75 4.74 1.50
N ASP A 268 8.00 5.59 0.79
CA ASP A 268 6.67 5.22 0.27
C ASP A 268 6.73 4.08 -0.77
N ARG A 269 7.89 3.85 -1.40
CA ARG A 269 8.14 2.80 -2.41
C ARG A 269 8.92 1.60 -1.87
N ALA A 270 9.36 1.65 -0.61
CA ALA A 270 10.21 0.61 -0.02
C ALA A 270 9.42 -0.32 0.89
N ASP A 271 9.75 -1.61 0.78
CA ASP A 271 9.26 -2.66 1.65
C ASP A 271 9.97 -2.61 3.03
N VAL A 272 11.23 -2.16 3.11
CA VAL A 272 11.94 -1.84 4.38
C VAL A 272 12.80 -0.58 4.23
N ALA A 273 12.87 0.23 5.30
CA ALA A 273 13.75 1.37 5.42
C ALA A 273 15.00 1.06 6.27
N LEU A 274 16.19 1.41 5.75
CA LEU A 274 17.44 1.45 6.49
C LEU A 274 17.68 2.87 7.00
N LEU A 275 17.46 3.11 8.29
CA LEU A 275 17.72 4.39 8.92
C LEU A 275 19.18 4.49 9.37
N VAL A 276 20.00 5.21 8.60
CA VAL A 276 21.42 5.41 8.90
C VAL A 276 21.61 6.62 9.80
N ILE A 277 22.16 6.38 10.99
CA ILE A 277 22.50 7.39 11.98
C ILE A 277 24.02 7.44 12.13
N ASP A 278 24.57 8.65 12.15
CA ASP A 278 25.98 8.86 12.49
C ASP A 278 26.17 8.71 14.00
N ALA A 279 26.82 7.62 14.42
CA ALA A 279 27.04 7.34 15.83
C ALA A 279 27.87 8.44 16.51
N THR A 280 28.81 9.10 15.83
CA THR A 280 29.64 10.14 16.49
C THR A 280 28.84 11.38 16.87
N VAL A 281 27.67 11.58 16.25
CA VAL A 281 26.76 12.70 16.54
C VAL A 281 25.62 12.26 17.45
N GLY A 282 25.21 10.99 17.39
CA GLY A 282 24.06 10.47 18.09
C GLY A 282 22.72 10.81 17.40
N VAL A 283 21.62 10.58 18.11
CA VAL A 283 20.26 10.72 17.56
C VAL A 283 19.83 12.20 17.59
N THR A 284 19.72 12.81 16.42
CA THR A 284 19.30 14.22 16.28
C THR A 284 17.80 14.35 16.05
N ALA A 285 17.28 15.59 16.09
CA ALA A 285 15.88 15.88 15.80
C ALA A 285 15.47 15.52 14.35
N GLN A 286 16.39 15.62 13.39
CA GLN A 286 16.09 15.25 12.01
C GLN A 286 16.08 13.73 11.82
N ASP A 287 16.88 12.97 12.58
CA ASP A 287 16.79 11.51 12.62
C ASP A 287 15.44 11.06 13.20
N GLN A 288 14.98 11.70 14.29
CA GLN A 288 13.66 11.43 14.88
C GLN A 288 12.51 11.71 13.92
N ARG A 289 12.48 12.88 13.27
CA ARG A 289 11.43 13.23 12.30
C ARG A 289 11.36 12.26 11.13
N LEU A 290 12.52 11.77 10.68
CA LEU A 290 12.58 10.77 9.63
C LEU A 290 12.04 9.42 10.11
N ALA A 291 12.42 8.98 11.31
CA ALA A 291 11.89 7.77 11.93
C ALA A 291 10.37 7.83 12.17
N GLU A 292 9.85 8.95 12.68
CA GLU A 292 8.40 9.18 12.86
C GLU A 292 7.65 9.01 11.54
N ARG A 293 8.27 9.44 10.43
CA ARG A 293 7.64 9.36 9.13
C ARG A 293 7.74 7.96 8.50
N ILE A 294 8.80 7.22 8.77
CA ILE A 294 8.90 5.79 8.43
C ILE A 294 7.79 5.01 9.15
N ASP A 295 7.64 5.24 10.46
CA ASP A 295 6.58 4.62 11.27
C ASP A 295 5.18 5.01 10.78
N ALA A 296 4.96 6.29 10.46
CA ALA A 296 3.68 6.76 9.92
C ALA A 296 3.33 6.15 8.55
N ALA A 297 4.33 5.87 7.71
CA ALA A 297 4.13 5.12 6.46
C ALA A 297 3.73 3.65 6.75
N GLY A 298 4.13 3.13 7.91
CA GLY A 298 4.04 1.72 8.26
C GLY A 298 5.11 0.89 7.57
N CYS A 299 6.21 1.52 7.14
CA CYS A 299 7.36 0.84 6.56
C CYS A 299 8.22 0.31 7.72
N PRO A 300 8.54 -0.99 7.75
CA PRO A 300 9.44 -1.56 8.76
C PRO A 300 10.83 -0.94 8.64
N VAL A 301 11.53 -0.84 9.77
CA VAL A 301 12.80 -0.10 9.88
C VAL A 301 13.90 -0.93 10.53
N VAL A 302 15.09 -0.85 9.96
CA VAL A 302 16.35 -1.32 10.57
C VAL A 302 17.23 -0.10 10.81
N VAL A 303 17.68 0.08 12.05
CA VAL A 303 18.50 1.22 12.46
C VAL A 303 19.97 0.86 12.33
N LEU A 304 20.73 1.66 11.59
CA LEU A 304 22.16 1.47 11.37
C LEU A 304 22.95 2.58 12.06
N LEU A 305 23.69 2.21 13.11
CA LEU A 305 24.63 3.10 13.78
C LEU A 305 25.97 3.03 13.06
N ASN A 306 26.19 3.98 12.16
CA ASN A 306 27.39 4.05 11.34
C ASN A 306 28.52 4.81 12.06
N LYS A 307 29.76 4.55 11.63
CA LYS A 307 31.00 5.08 12.22
C LYS A 307 31.24 4.60 13.65
N TRP A 308 30.70 3.42 13.99
CA TRP A 308 30.76 2.85 15.34
C TRP A 308 32.19 2.66 15.85
N GLU A 309 33.15 2.46 14.95
CA GLU A 309 34.57 2.29 15.26
C GLU A 309 35.25 3.52 15.86
N LEU A 310 34.65 4.71 15.74
CA LEU A 310 35.23 5.97 16.22
C LEU A 310 34.90 6.28 17.68
N LEU A 311 34.09 5.45 18.33
CA LEU A 311 33.53 5.71 19.65
C LEU A 311 34.23 4.91 20.74
N ASP A 312 34.28 5.50 21.93
CA ASP A 312 34.70 4.81 23.16
C ASP A 312 33.53 4.13 23.89
N ALA A 313 33.84 3.45 25.00
CA ALA A 313 32.85 2.71 25.77
C ALA A 313 31.77 3.59 26.43
N GLU A 314 32.11 4.83 26.80
CA GLU A 314 31.17 5.77 27.41
C GLU A 314 30.18 6.28 26.36
N GLN A 315 30.70 6.69 25.20
CA GLN A 315 29.90 7.12 24.05
C GLN A 315 29.00 6.00 23.52
N HIS A 316 29.45 4.74 23.56
CA HIS A 316 28.61 3.59 23.21
C HIS A 316 27.37 3.46 24.11
N ALA A 317 27.52 3.68 25.42
CA ALA A 317 26.42 3.59 26.37
C ALA A 317 25.44 4.75 26.17
N GLU A 318 25.95 5.96 25.98
CA GLU A 318 25.15 7.16 25.74
C GLU A 318 24.25 7.00 24.49
N ILE A 319 24.78 6.47 23.39
CA ILE A 319 23.96 6.26 22.18
C ILE A 319 22.88 5.21 22.40
N GLY A 320 23.20 4.12 23.11
CA GLY A 320 22.20 3.12 23.48
C GLY A 320 21.03 3.76 24.25
N TYR A 321 21.35 4.64 25.20
CA TYR A 321 20.35 5.41 25.94
C TYR A 321 19.55 6.33 25.02
N GLN A 322 20.22 7.09 24.13
CA GLN A 322 19.54 7.98 23.20
C GLN A 322 18.56 7.26 22.27
N ILE A 323 18.89 6.07 21.77
CA ILE A 323 17.97 5.27 20.95
C ILE A 323 16.75 4.88 21.78
N SER A 324 16.96 4.34 22.98
CA SER A 324 15.86 3.92 23.86
C SER A 324 14.92 5.06 24.27
N GLN A 325 15.41 6.30 24.31
CA GLN A 325 14.63 7.48 24.68
C GLN A 325 13.97 8.14 23.46
N LYS A 326 14.77 8.41 22.42
CA LYS A 326 14.38 9.24 21.28
C LYS A 326 13.73 8.45 20.15
N LEU A 327 13.96 7.14 20.07
CA LEU A 327 13.40 6.26 19.04
C LEU A 327 12.54 5.15 19.65
N HIS A 328 12.05 5.32 20.88
CA HIS A 328 11.20 4.33 21.56
C HIS A 328 9.93 3.96 20.78
N PHE A 329 9.43 4.86 19.93
CA PHE A 329 8.19 4.68 19.19
C PHE A 329 8.31 3.68 18.03
N ILE A 330 9.52 3.45 17.48
CA ILE A 330 9.75 2.37 16.51
C ILE A 330 9.95 0.99 17.18
N GLY A 331 9.86 0.93 18.52
CA GLY A 331 9.94 -0.31 19.29
C GLY A 331 11.33 -0.97 19.23
N ASP A 332 11.35 -2.30 19.25
CA ASP A 332 12.59 -3.11 19.28
C ASP A 332 13.23 -3.29 17.89
N SER A 333 13.17 -2.27 17.03
CA SER A 333 13.70 -2.35 15.66
C SER A 333 15.15 -2.81 15.68
N PRO A 334 15.59 -3.71 14.77
CA PRO A 334 16.96 -4.18 14.76
C PRO A 334 17.94 -3.01 14.68
N VAL A 335 18.82 -2.90 15.68
CA VAL A 335 19.87 -1.87 15.74
C VAL A 335 21.22 -2.52 15.43
N LEU A 336 21.75 -2.25 14.24
CA LEU A 336 23.05 -2.75 13.82
C LEU A 336 24.14 -1.69 14.00
N LYS A 337 25.24 -2.11 14.60
CA LYS A 337 26.45 -1.30 14.78
C LYS A 337 27.40 -1.61 13.64
N ILE A 338 27.68 -0.61 12.79
CA ILE A 338 28.43 -0.81 11.55
C ILE A 338 29.50 0.26 11.33
N SER A 339 30.44 -0.09 10.47
CA SER A 339 31.34 0.84 9.79
C SER A 339 31.15 0.72 8.29
N ALA A 340 30.44 1.69 7.71
CA ALA A 340 30.30 1.81 6.27
C ALA A 340 31.61 2.17 5.58
N LEU A 341 32.69 2.52 6.30
CA LEU A 341 34.02 2.77 5.73
C LEU A 341 34.94 1.53 5.77
N THR A 342 34.91 0.73 6.84
CA THR A 342 35.79 -0.46 7.00
C THR A 342 35.10 -1.77 6.64
N GLY A 343 33.78 -1.84 6.73
CA GLY A 343 32.94 -3.01 6.41
C GLY A 343 32.55 -3.80 7.64
N LYS A 344 33.13 -3.44 8.80
CA LYS A 344 32.81 -4.09 10.08
C LYS A 344 31.32 -4.02 10.36
N GLY A 345 30.71 -5.18 10.58
CA GLY A 345 29.28 -5.32 10.92
C GLY A 345 28.32 -5.27 9.73
N VAL A 346 28.76 -4.94 8.51
CA VAL A 346 27.88 -4.81 7.33
C VAL A 346 27.28 -6.16 6.90
N HIS A 347 28.03 -7.26 7.03
CA HIS A 347 27.54 -8.63 6.77
C HIS A 347 26.28 -9.02 7.54
N ARG A 348 25.94 -8.33 8.64
CA ARG A 348 24.73 -8.60 9.44
C ARG A 348 23.47 -7.94 8.85
N LEU A 349 23.64 -7.07 7.87
CA LEU A 349 22.55 -6.29 7.30
C LEU A 349 21.57 -7.17 6.53
N LEU A 350 22.07 -8.04 5.63
CA LEU A 350 21.21 -8.91 4.81
C LEU A 350 20.37 -9.87 5.67
N PRO A 351 20.93 -10.59 6.66
CA PRO A 351 20.12 -11.39 7.57
C PRO A 351 19.09 -10.59 8.37
N ALA A 352 19.44 -9.37 8.80
CA ALA A 352 18.51 -8.52 9.53
C ALA A 352 17.37 -8.00 8.63
N LEU A 353 17.67 -7.69 7.36
CA LEU A 353 16.68 -7.34 6.36
C LEU A 353 15.73 -8.51 6.12
N SER A 354 16.25 -9.70 5.80
CA SER A 354 15.45 -10.90 5.59
C SER A 354 14.52 -11.19 6.77
N GLY A 355 15.05 -11.20 8.01
CA GLY A 355 14.20 -11.41 9.19
C GLY A 355 13.12 -10.34 9.37
N THR A 356 13.44 -9.07 9.09
CA THR A 356 12.47 -7.97 9.17
C THR A 356 11.34 -8.13 8.15
N ILE A 357 11.66 -8.61 6.94
CA ILE A 357 10.68 -8.87 5.87
C ILE A 357 9.77 -10.04 6.24
N ASP A 358 10.36 -11.13 6.71
CA ASP A 358 9.61 -12.32 7.11
C ASP A 358 8.62 -11.99 8.22
N ASP A 359 9.05 -11.19 9.20
CA ASP A 359 8.19 -10.70 10.27
C ASP A 359 7.10 -9.74 9.75
N TYR A 360 7.44 -8.92 8.76
CA TYR A 360 6.49 -7.98 8.14
C TYR A 360 5.44 -8.69 7.29
N HIS A 361 5.79 -9.71 6.50
CA HIS A 361 4.83 -10.49 5.71
C HIS A 361 4.15 -11.62 6.48
N ARG A 362 4.41 -11.73 7.78
CA ARG A 362 3.89 -12.80 8.62
C ARG A 362 2.37 -12.78 8.66
N ARG A 363 1.76 -13.87 8.17
CA ARG A 363 0.31 -14.12 8.30
C ARG A 363 0.02 -14.95 9.55
N ILE A 364 -0.79 -14.39 10.44
CA ILE A 364 -1.25 -15.03 11.66
C ILE A 364 -2.63 -15.63 11.41
N PRO A 365 -2.83 -16.93 11.69
CA PRO A 365 -4.14 -17.55 11.58
C PRO A 365 -5.18 -16.83 12.44
N THR A 366 -6.35 -16.55 11.85
CA THR A 366 -7.48 -15.90 12.52
C THR A 366 -7.83 -16.51 13.88
N ARG A 367 -7.70 -17.84 14.01
CA ARG A 367 -7.89 -18.54 15.29
C ARG A 367 -6.95 -18.04 16.40
N LYS A 368 -5.66 -17.87 16.09
CA LYS A 368 -4.65 -17.36 17.03
C LYS A 368 -4.93 -15.90 17.38
N VAL A 369 -5.25 -15.05 16.38
CA VAL A 369 -5.64 -13.64 16.61
C VAL A 369 -6.79 -13.54 17.62
N ASN A 370 -7.87 -14.29 17.41
CA ASN A 370 -9.02 -14.29 18.32
C ASN A 370 -8.71 -14.90 19.68
N GLN A 371 -7.78 -15.86 19.77
CA GLN A 371 -7.33 -16.41 21.04
C GLN A 371 -6.59 -15.34 21.86
N VAL A 372 -5.65 -14.62 21.24
CA VAL A 372 -4.88 -13.54 21.89
C VAL A 372 -5.81 -12.43 22.36
N LEU A 373 -6.70 -11.95 21.51
CA LEU A 373 -7.63 -10.88 21.88
C LEU A 373 -8.64 -11.30 22.94
N ARG A 374 -9.08 -12.57 22.98
CA ARG A 374 -9.93 -13.06 24.07
C ARG A 374 -9.18 -13.08 25.39
N ALA A 375 -7.93 -13.54 25.40
CA ALA A 375 -7.10 -13.53 26.60
C ALA A 375 -6.84 -12.09 27.09
N ALA A 376 -6.49 -11.18 26.19
CA ALA A 376 -6.25 -9.77 26.50
C ALA A 376 -7.51 -9.08 27.08
N GLN A 377 -8.68 -9.34 26.50
CA GLN A 377 -9.97 -8.80 26.99
C GLN A 377 -10.40 -9.41 28.34
N ALA A 378 -10.03 -10.66 28.61
CA ALA A 378 -10.31 -11.31 29.90
C ALA A 378 -9.41 -10.74 31.00
N ALA A 379 -8.13 -10.50 30.70
CA ALA A 379 -7.18 -9.88 31.62
C ALA A 379 -7.53 -8.41 31.91
N GLN A 380 -7.93 -7.67 30.88
CA GLN A 380 -8.33 -6.27 31.02
C GLN A 380 -9.54 -5.96 30.14
N PRO A 381 -10.76 -5.91 30.71
CA PRO A 381 -11.96 -5.56 29.96
C PRO A 381 -11.96 -4.12 29.46
N ALA A 382 -12.63 -3.87 28.32
CA ALA A 382 -12.71 -2.51 27.80
C ALA A 382 -13.67 -1.63 28.63
N PRO A 383 -13.42 -0.31 28.70
CA PRO A 383 -14.34 0.64 29.30
C PRO A 383 -15.73 0.61 28.65
N HIS A 384 -16.77 0.98 29.40
CA HIS A 384 -18.16 1.12 28.92
C HIS A 384 -18.76 -0.14 28.27
N GLY A 385 -18.20 -1.33 28.58
CA GLY A 385 -18.65 -2.61 28.06
C GLY A 385 -18.31 -2.84 26.58
N GLY A 386 -17.36 -2.09 26.01
CA GLY A 386 -16.82 -2.35 24.69
C GLY A 386 -16.11 -3.72 24.64
N ARG A 387 -16.29 -4.45 23.54
CA ARG A 387 -15.67 -5.77 23.31
C ARG A 387 -15.42 -5.96 21.83
N VAL A 388 -14.26 -6.54 21.52
CA VAL A 388 -13.97 -7.10 20.20
C VAL A 388 -14.64 -8.47 20.13
N LEU A 389 -15.63 -8.58 19.25
CA LEU A 389 -16.41 -9.80 19.01
C LEU A 389 -15.62 -10.80 18.16
N TYR A 390 -14.89 -10.27 17.18
CA TYR A 390 -14.12 -11.05 16.22
C TYR A 390 -13.00 -10.19 15.64
N ALA A 391 -11.89 -10.80 15.25
CA ALA A 391 -10.82 -10.12 14.53
C ALA A 391 -10.17 -11.02 13.49
N THR A 392 -9.58 -10.41 12.47
CA THR A 392 -8.78 -11.10 11.45
C THR A 392 -7.60 -10.24 11.01
N GLN A 393 -6.55 -10.85 10.49
CA GLN A 393 -5.52 -10.12 9.75
C GLN A 393 -5.98 -9.96 8.29
N GLY A 394 -6.36 -8.74 7.92
CA GLY A 394 -6.88 -8.41 6.59
C GLY A 394 -5.80 -8.14 5.55
N ALA A 395 -4.59 -7.76 5.98
CA ALA A 395 -3.44 -7.55 5.09
C ALA A 395 -2.12 -7.94 5.78
N VAL A 396 -1.13 -8.30 4.98
CA VAL A 396 0.23 -8.66 5.43
C VAL A 396 1.28 -7.61 5.04
N ASP A 397 0.95 -6.65 4.19
CA ASP A 397 1.86 -5.58 3.76
C ASP A 397 1.12 -4.22 3.85
N PRO A 398 1.15 -3.53 5.01
CA PRO A 398 1.64 -3.99 6.32
C PRO A 398 0.67 -4.94 7.05
N PRO A 399 1.13 -5.67 8.09
CA PRO A 399 0.28 -6.42 9.01
C PRO A 399 -0.88 -5.58 9.52
N THR A 400 -2.08 -5.85 9.02
CA THR A 400 -3.27 -5.07 9.34
C THR A 400 -4.31 -5.96 9.98
N PHE A 401 -4.64 -5.70 11.25
CA PHE A 401 -5.70 -6.42 11.98
C PHE A 401 -6.98 -5.61 11.96
N THR A 402 -8.06 -6.22 11.47
CA THR A 402 -9.41 -5.66 11.51
C THR A 402 -10.14 -6.24 12.71
N LEU A 403 -10.50 -5.40 13.67
CA LEU A 403 -11.23 -5.71 14.88
C LEU A 403 -12.71 -5.34 14.69
N PHE A 404 -13.60 -6.30 14.86
CA PHE A 404 -15.04 -6.08 14.84
C PHE A 404 -15.53 -5.93 16.28
N ALA A 405 -15.87 -4.70 16.67
CA ALA A 405 -16.27 -4.37 18.04
C ALA A 405 -17.76 -4.04 18.12
N ASN A 406 -18.38 -4.33 19.26
CA ASN A 406 -19.78 -3.98 19.53
C ASN A 406 -19.99 -2.47 19.78
N LYS A 407 -18.93 -1.75 20.14
CA LYS A 407 -18.92 -0.33 20.49
C LYS A 407 -17.58 0.26 20.07
N GLU A 408 -17.54 1.59 20.04
CA GLU A 408 -16.29 2.32 19.88
C GLU A 408 -15.36 2.05 21.07
N LEU A 409 -14.09 1.76 20.77
CA LEU A 409 -13.08 1.43 21.77
C LEU A 409 -12.13 2.63 21.95
N PRO A 410 -11.83 3.06 23.18
CA PRO A 410 -10.90 4.16 23.42
C PRO A 410 -9.51 3.88 22.84
N ALA A 411 -8.81 4.91 22.36
CA ALA A 411 -7.48 4.78 21.77
C ALA A 411 -6.44 4.16 22.73
N SER A 412 -6.55 4.41 24.04
CA SER A 412 -5.71 3.75 25.06
C SER A 412 -5.93 2.23 25.10
N TYR A 413 -7.16 1.78 24.92
CA TYR A 413 -7.50 0.37 24.89
C TYR A 413 -7.05 -0.30 23.58
N LEU A 414 -7.16 0.41 22.45
CA LEU A 414 -6.63 -0.07 21.17
C LEU A 414 -5.11 -0.27 21.22
N ARG A 415 -4.36 0.67 21.82
CA ARG A 415 -2.91 0.50 22.05
C ARG A 415 -2.59 -0.71 22.92
N TYR A 416 -3.40 -0.99 23.94
CA TYR A 416 -3.25 -2.20 24.76
C TYR A 416 -3.46 -3.49 23.94
N LEU A 417 -4.51 -3.54 23.12
CA LEU A 417 -4.78 -4.69 22.24
C LEU A 417 -3.70 -4.86 21.18
N GLU A 418 -3.21 -3.75 20.60
CA GLU A 418 -2.09 -3.76 19.67
C GLU A 418 -0.84 -4.37 20.30
N ARG A 419 -0.46 -3.90 21.49
CA ARG A 419 0.70 -4.44 22.22
C ARG A 419 0.54 -5.93 22.50
N SER A 420 -0.66 -6.35 22.92
CA SER A 420 -0.95 -7.77 23.17
C SER A 420 -0.80 -8.62 21.91
N LEU A 421 -1.29 -8.13 20.76
CA LEU A 421 -1.12 -8.79 19.47
C LEU A 421 0.35 -8.85 19.06
N ARG A 422 1.09 -7.76 19.26
CA ARG A 422 2.50 -7.64 18.93
C ARG A 422 3.36 -8.66 19.69
N GLU A 423 3.15 -8.75 21.01
CA GLU A 423 3.88 -9.66 21.89
C GLU A 423 3.53 -11.13 21.58
N GLU A 424 2.23 -11.48 21.56
CA GLU A 424 1.78 -12.88 21.48
C GLU A 424 1.83 -13.49 20.07
N CYS A 425 1.84 -12.65 19.03
CA CYS A 425 2.00 -13.10 17.65
C CYS A 425 3.44 -12.98 17.15
N GLY A 426 4.36 -12.45 17.97
CA GLY A 426 5.78 -12.35 17.66
C GLY A 426 6.08 -11.38 16.52
N PHE A 427 5.44 -10.21 16.51
CA PHE A 427 5.74 -9.15 15.53
C PHE A 427 6.88 -8.22 15.97
N GLY A 428 7.32 -8.28 17.24
CA GLY A 428 8.42 -7.44 17.73
C GLY A 428 8.22 -5.96 17.38
N SER A 429 9.15 -5.38 16.63
CA SER A 429 9.12 -3.99 16.15
C SER A 429 8.36 -3.75 14.85
N THR A 430 7.86 -4.80 14.20
CA THR A 430 7.15 -4.68 12.93
C THR A 430 5.93 -3.78 13.11
N PRO A 431 5.75 -2.73 12.29
CA PRO A 431 4.60 -1.85 12.41
C PRO A 431 3.31 -2.63 12.13
N ILE A 432 2.34 -2.51 13.04
CA ILE A 432 1.03 -3.17 12.95
C ILE A 432 -0.04 -2.10 12.80
N LYS A 433 -0.95 -2.27 11.84
CA LYS A 433 -2.12 -1.38 11.69
C LYS A 433 -3.36 -2.03 12.31
N LEU A 434 -4.00 -1.35 13.26
CA LEU A 434 -5.32 -1.74 13.75
C LEU A 434 -6.41 -0.95 13.03
N ARG A 435 -7.42 -1.67 12.51
CA ARG A 435 -8.67 -1.09 12.01
C ARG A 435 -9.80 -1.57 12.89
N VAL A 436 -10.67 -0.66 13.33
CA VAL A 436 -11.84 -1.02 14.14
C VAL A 436 -13.09 -0.79 13.30
N ARG A 437 -13.88 -1.85 13.11
CA ARG A 437 -15.22 -1.77 12.51
C ARG A 437 -16.24 -2.00 13.62
N LYS A 438 -17.23 -1.12 13.73
CA LYS A 438 -18.38 -1.36 14.61
C LYS A 438 -19.30 -2.37 13.93
N ARG A 439 -19.66 -3.43 14.63
CA ARG A 439 -20.65 -4.41 14.19
C ARG A 439 -21.95 -4.10 14.92
N ASP A 440 -22.97 -3.75 14.15
CA ASP A 440 -24.33 -3.55 14.66
C ASP A 440 -24.99 -4.88 15.05
#